data_AF-A0A9Q1BGS8-F1
#
_entry.id   AF-A0A9Q1BGS8-F1
#
_cell.length_a   1.000
_cell.length_b   1.000
_cell.length_c   1.000
_cell.angle_alpha   90.00
_cell.angle_beta   90.00
_cell.angle_gamma   90.00
#
_symmetry.space_group_name_H-M   'P 1'
#
loop_
_entity.id
_entity.type
_entity.pdbx_description
1 polymer ?
#
loop_
_entity_poly.entity_id
_entity_poly.type
_entity_poly.pdbx_seq_one_letter_code
_entity_poly.pdbx_strand_id
1 'polypeptide(L)'
;MSESLLKLRACCGQLASDKVSERKKQIDIFKRELGKPSVCRQLDQNSQNRRGMIWEHCFEAVREFMVKEVEHVKSKQGKGSFDHRKLLSTGSIFKWFVQKANNNGEYLDITVLVEHILYLVRDEIGLLCYGMECCMVVNKELLGSWKYRCRMTSKSWQDFLKYFCKCLLNSPKKMSLDLLANLVQQLFAGAVHHANIRKGLFFSFFKQIIETFR
;
A
#
# COMPACT_ATOMS: atom_id res chain seq x y z
N MET A 1 16.07 18.26 -18.77
CA MET A 1 15.36 17.10 -18.16
C MET A 1 16.06 15.83 -18.64
N SER A 2 16.43 14.90 -17.75
CA SER A 2 17.18 13.70 -18.18
C SER A 2 16.30 12.76 -19.01
N GLU A 3 16.86 12.08 -20.00
CA GLU A 3 16.14 11.12 -20.85
C GLU A 3 15.44 10.02 -20.03
N SER A 4 16.08 9.59 -18.94
CA SER A 4 15.52 8.57 -18.02
C SER A 4 14.27 9.09 -17.29
N LEU A 5 14.22 10.38 -16.92
CA LEU A 5 13.07 10.98 -16.25
C LEU A 5 11.90 11.23 -17.23
N LEU A 6 12.20 11.50 -18.50
CA LEU A 6 11.19 11.52 -19.56
C LEU A 6 10.60 10.12 -19.81
N LYS A 7 11.43 9.08 -19.85
CA LYS A 7 10.99 7.68 -19.96
C LYS A 7 10.12 7.28 -18.77
N LEU A 8 10.51 7.65 -17.55
CA LEU A 8 9.71 7.42 -16.35
C LEU A 8 8.35 8.11 -16.43
N ARG A 9 8.30 9.37 -16.85
CA ARG A 9 7.04 10.09 -17.05
C ARG A 9 6.14 9.41 -18.06
N ALA A 10 6.70 9.00 -19.20
CA ALA A 10 5.95 8.33 -20.25
C ALA A 10 5.36 7.00 -19.77
N CYS A 11 6.13 6.18 -19.04
CA CYS A 11 5.61 4.91 -18.54
C CYS A 11 4.54 5.11 -17.44
N CYS A 12 4.68 6.11 -16.57
CA CYS A 12 3.65 6.43 -15.57
C CYS A 12 2.27 6.65 -16.21
N GLY A 13 2.20 7.40 -17.32
CA GLY A 13 0.95 7.63 -18.04
C GLY A 13 0.34 6.40 -18.71
N GLN A 14 1.05 5.27 -18.76
CA GLN A 14 0.58 4.03 -19.37
C GLN A 14 0.40 2.88 -18.35
N LEU A 15 0.74 3.12 -17.08
CA LEU A 15 0.57 2.14 -16.00
C LEU A 15 -0.91 1.82 -15.72
N ALA A 16 -1.85 2.68 -16.12
CA ALA A 16 -3.29 2.45 -16.00
C ALA A 16 -3.95 1.83 -17.25
N SER A 17 -3.17 1.36 -18.23
CA SER A 17 -3.69 0.83 -19.50
C SER A 17 -4.66 -0.36 -19.32
N ASP A 18 -5.75 -0.40 -20.08
CA ASP A 18 -6.65 -1.56 -20.08
C ASP A 18 -6.00 -2.80 -20.71
N LYS A 19 -4.95 -2.61 -21.52
CA LYS A 19 -4.18 -3.71 -22.11
C LYS A 19 -3.19 -4.26 -21.09
N VAL A 20 -3.47 -5.46 -20.58
CA VAL A 20 -2.64 -6.16 -19.56
C VAL A 20 -1.18 -6.34 -20.00
N SER A 21 -0.94 -6.69 -21.26
CA SER A 21 0.42 -6.83 -21.81
C SER A 21 1.19 -5.50 -21.78
N GLU A 22 0.51 -4.40 -22.07
CA GLU A 22 1.11 -3.06 -22.03
C GLU A 22 1.41 -2.65 -20.59
N ARG A 23 0.46 -2.80 -19.66
CA ARG A 23 0.75 -2.48 -18.24
C ARG A 23 1.94 -3.27 -17.70
N LYS A 24 2.04 -4.56 -18.02
CA LYS A 24 3.17 -5.41 -17.59
C LYS A 24 4.50 -4.92 -18.15
N LYS A 25 4.54 -4.57 -19.43
CA LYS A 25 5.72 -3.96 -20.05
C LYS A 25 6.09 -2.63 -19.39
N GLN A 26 5.10 -1.79 -19.11
CA GLN A 26 5.34 -0.46 -18.55
C GLN A 26 5.78 -0.51 -17.09
N ILE A 27 5.30 -1.48 -16.29
CA ILE A 27 5.78 -1.64 -14.91
C ILE A 27 7.22 -2.11 -14.84
N ASP A 28 7.67 -2.94 -15.80
CA ASP A 28 9.08 -3.34 -15.89
C ASP A 28 9.98 -2.16 -16.28
N ILE A 29 9.52 -1.32 -17.22
CA ILE A 29 10.21 -0.07 -17.57
C ILE A 29 10.26 0.86 -16.35
N PHE A 30 9.13 1.06 -15.65
CA PHE A 30 9.05 1.87 -14.44
C PHE A 30 10.05 1.41 -13.36
N LYS A 31 10.08 0.10 -13.06
CA LYS A 31 11.04 -0.49 -12.12
C LYS A 31 12.49 -0.26 -12.55
N ARG A 32 12.79 -0.42 -13.85
CA ARG A 32 14.13 -0.20 -14.40
C ARG A 32 14.58 1.25 -14.27
N GLU A 33 13.70 2.21 -14.60
CA GLU A 33 14.03 3.63 -14.52
C GLU A 33 14.23 4.09 -13.06
N LEU A 34 13.35 3.67 -12.14
CA LEU A 34 13.51 3.91 -10.70
C LEU A 34 14.65 3.09 -10.05
N GLY A 35 15.19 2.09 -10.76
CA GLY A 35 16.41 1.39 -10.37
C GLY A 35 17.67 2.26 -10.53
N LYS A 36 17.61 3.34 -11.33
CA LYS A 36 18.75 4.22 -11.59
C LYS A 36 18.91 5.23 -10.45
N PRO A 37 20.07 5.27 -9.75
CA PRO A 37 20.28 6.22 -8.65
C PRO A 37 20.17 7.69 -9.07
N SER A 38 20.51 8.02 -10.33
CA SER A 38 20.37 9.36 -10.88
C SER A 38 18.91 9.82 -10.97
N VAL A 39 17.99 8.90 -11.28
CA VAL A 39 16.55 9.19 -11.33
C VAL A 39 16.01 9.41 -9.93
N CYS A 40 16.33 8.54 -8.97
CA CYS A 40 15.91 8.72 -7.58
C CYS A 40 16.40 10.05 -6.99
N ARG A 41 17.68 10.40 -7.21
CA ARG A 41 18.22 11.70 -6.75
C ARG A 41 17.48 12.90 -7.35
N GLN A 42 17.10 12.82 -8.63
CA GLN A 42 16.30 13.86 -9.25
C GLN A 42 14.89 13.94 -8.65
N LEU A 43 14.24 12.80 -8.38
CA LEU A 43 12.94 12.76 -7.72
C LEU A 43 13.00 13.31 -6.29
N ASP A 44 14.04 12.98 -5.52
CA ASP A 44 14.25 13.51 -4.17
C ASP A 44 14.36 15.05 -4.20
N GLN A 45 15.26 15.58 -5.05
CA GLN A 45 15.45 17.02 -5.21
C GLN A 45 14.17 17.72 -5.68
N ASN A 46 13.48 17.14 -6.66
CA ASN A 46 12.23 17.70 -7.18
C ASN A 46 11.13 17.69 -6.13
N SER A 47 11.04 16.63 -5.30
CA SER A 47 10.03 16.50 -4.25
C SER A 47 10.26 17.52 -3.13
N GLN A 48 11.53 17.74 -2.75
CA GLN A 48 11.92 18.79 -1.80
C GLN A 48 11.58 20.18 -2.32
N ASN A 49 11.87 20.45 -3.60
CA ASN A 49 11.64 21.77 -4.21
C ASN A 49 10.24 21.96 -4.78
N ARG A 50 9.37 20.93 -4.73
CA ARG A 50 8.03 20.89 -5.34
C ARG A 50 8.00 21.36 -6.80
N ARG A 51 8.93 20.88 -7.63
CA ARG A 51 9.05 21.27 -9.05
C ARG A 51 9.29 20.06 -9.94
N GLY A 52 8.70 20.07 -11.13
CA GLY A 52 8.88 19.00 -12.10
C GLY A 52 8.21 17.68 -11.70
N MET A 53 8.81 16.55 -12.07
CA MET A 53 8.32 15.23 -11.67
C MET A 53 8.81 14.88 -10.28
N ILE A 54 7.88 14.54 -9.38
CA ILE A 54 8.11 14.22 -7.97
C ILE A 54 7.61 12.81 -7.64
N TRP A 55 7.95 12.30 -6.45
CA TRP A 55 7.53 10.96 -5.99
C TRP A 55 6.01 10.77 -6.01
N GLU A 56 5.21 11.79 -5.69
CA GLU A 56 3.74 11.73 -5.76
C GLU A 56 3.19 11.34 -7.13
N HIS A 57 3.75 11.88 -8.21
CA HIS A 57 3.30 11.52 -9.56
C HIS A 57 3.56 10.03 -9.87
N CYS A 58 4.68 9.50 -9.35
CA CYS A 58 4.99 8.08 -9.49
C CYS A 58 4.07 7.24 -8.60
N PHE A 59 3.74 7.75 -7.42
CA PHE A 59 2.84 7.06 -6.50
C PHE A 59 1.44 6.93 -7.09
N GLU A 60 0.90 8.00 -7.68
CA GLU A 60 -0.40 7.96 -8.34
C GLU A 60 -0.44 6.88 -9.44
N ALA A 61 0.58 6.82 -10.29
CA ALA A 61 0.66 5.81 -11.33
C ALA A 61 0.75 4.38 -10.78
N VAL A 62 1.42 4.17 -9.63
CA VAL A 62 1.45 2.88 -8.93
C VAL A 62 0.07 2.54 -8.35
N ARG A 63 -0.64 3.51 -7.78
CA ARG A 63 -2.01 3.31 -7.24
C ARG A 63 -2.96 2.87 -8.35
N GLU A 64 -2.97 3.58 -9.48
CA GLU A 64 -3.81 3.26 -10.63
C GLU A 64 -3.47 1.87 -11.21
N PHE A 65 -2.19 1.53 -11.31
CA PHE A 65 -1.76 0.19 -11.73
C PHE A 65 -2.33 -0.91 -10.84
N MET A 66 -2.23 -0.73 -9.51
CA MET A 66 -2.74 -1.71 -8.55
C MET A 66 -4.26 -1.85 -8.64
N VAL A 67 -4.99 -0.74 -8.78
CA VAL A 67 -6.44 -0.76 -8.99
C VAL A 67 -6.79 -1.54 -10.26
N LYS A 68 -6.12 -1.27 -11.38
CA LYS A 68 -6.32 -1.99 -12.64
C LYS A 68 -6.03 -3.48 -12.53
N GLU A 69 -5.08 -3.88 -11.70
CA GLU A 69 -4.83 -5.30 -11.44
C GLU A 69 -5.95 -5.94 -10.62
N VAL A 70 -6.47 -5.25 -9.60
CA VAL A 70 -7.65 -5.74 -8.86
C VAL A 70 -8.85 -5.89 -9.79
N GLU A 71 -9.11 -4.91 -10.66
CA GLU A 71 -10.21 -4.96 -11.65
C GLU A 71 -10.05 -6.13 -12.63
N HIS A 72 -8.84 -6.32 -13.17
CA HIS A 72 -8.54 -7.42 -14.08
C HIS A 72 -8.77 -8.78 -13.42
N VAL A 73 -8.37 -8.91 -12.16
CA VAL A 73 -8.58 -10.10 -11.34
C VAL A 73 -10.08 -10.35 -11.12
N LYS A 74 -10.85 -9.33 -10.70
CA LYS A 74 -12.31 -9.41 -10.55
C LYS A 74 -13.01 -9.87 -11.83
N SER A 75 -12.58 -9.36 -12.99
CA SER A 75 -13.16 -9.72 -14.29
C SER A 75 -12.99 -11.20 -14.66
N LYS A 76 -12.00 -11.89 -14.08
CA LYS A 76 -11.69 -13.30 -14.33
C LYS A 76 -12.34 -14.25 -13.33
N GLN A 77 -12.63 -13.79 -12.12
CA GLN A 77 -13.22 -14.62 -11.07
C GLN A 77 -14.60 -15.16 -11.49
N GLY A 78 -15.39 -14.37 -12.24
CA GLY A 78 -16.68 -14.80 -12.80
C GLY A 78 -16.58 -15.80 -13.96
N LYS A 79 -15.37 -16.14 -14.44
CA LYS A 79 -15.16 -16.99 -15.64
C LYS A 79 -14.52 -18.35 -15.33
N GLY A 80 -14.53 -18.79 -14.06
CA GLY A 80 -14.06 -20.13 -13.64
C GLY A 80 -12.55 -20.42 -13.80
N SER A 81 -11.76 -19.49 -14.34
CA SER A 81 -10.32 -19.64 -14.64
C SER A 81 -9.43 -18.84 -13.67
N PHE A 82 -9.79 -18.82 -12.39
CA PHE A 82 -9.06 -18.03 -11.39
C PHE A 82 -7.87 -18.79 -10.81
N ASP A 83 -6.71 -18.76 -11.48
CA ASP A 83 -5.46 -19.24 -10.87
C ASP A 83 -4.89 -18.17 -9.94
N HIS A 84 -5.05 -18.39 -8.63
CA HIS A 84 -4.49 -17.56 -7.56
C HIS A 84 -2.96 -17.36 -7.64
N ARG A 85 -2.22 -18.13 -8.47
CA ARG A 85 -0.78 -17.96 -8.71
C ARG A 85 -0.48 -16.84 -9.72
N LYS A 86 -1.38 -16.52 -10.65
CA LYS A 86 -1.20 -15.40 -11.59
C LYS A 86 -1.35 -14.03 -10.91
N LEU A 87 -2.07 -13.99 -9.79
CA LEU A 87 -2.19 -12.85 -8.86
C LEU A 87 -0.83 -12.32 -8.39
N LEU A 88 0.16 -13.20 -8.29
CA LEU A 88 1.50 -12.94 -7.75
C LEU A 88 2.48 -12.36 -8.80
N SER A 89 2.08 -12.30 -10.08
CA SER A 89 3.00 -11.90 -11.16
C SER A 89 3.33 -10.40 -11.17
N THR A 90 2.58 -9.59 -10.43
CA THR A 90 2.92 -8.19 -10.13
C THR A 90 3.69 -8.11 -8.82
N GLY A 91 4.88 -8.71 -8.81
CA GLY A 91 5.67 -8.86 -7.59
C GLY A 91 5.93 -7.53 -6.86
N SER A 92 5.65 -7.53 -5.55
CA SER A 92 6.02 -6.57 -4.48
C SER A 92 6.18 -5.09 -4.86
N ILE A 93 5.43 -4.61 -5.86
CA ILE A 93 5.64 -3.28 -6.42
C ILE A 93 5.33 -2.20 -5.38
N PHE A 94 4.27 -2.38 -4.59
CA PHE A 94 3.82 -1.35 -3.67
C PHE A 94 4.82 -1.16 -2.55
N LYS A 95 5.18 -2.26 -1.87
CA LYS A 95 6.21 -2.24 -0.84
C LYS A 95 7.53 -1.70 -1.38
N TRP A 96 7.99 -2.22 -2.51
CA TRP A 96 9.26 -1.81 -3.11
C TRP A 96 9.27 -0.32 -3.45
N PHE A 97 8.17 0.20 -4.02
CA PHE A 97 8.04 1.60 -4.37
C PHE A 97 8.05 2.49 -3.13
N VAL A 98 7.22 2.18 -2.12
CA VAL A 98 7.17 2.98 -0.89
C VAL A 98 8.53 3.00 -0.19
N GLN A 99 9.22 1.86 -0.12
CA GLN A 99 10.58 1.77 0.40
C GLN A 99 11.57 2.64 -0.36
N LYS A 100 11.49 2.63 -1.70
CA LYS A 100 12.32 3.47 -2.57
C LYS A 100 12.06 4.95 -2.34
N ALA A 101 10.79 5.36 -2.28
CA ALA A 101 10.39 6.74 -2.05
C ALA A 101 10.79 7.23 -0.65
N ASN A 102 10.65 6.38 0.37
CA ASN A 102 10.96 6.76 1.75
C ASN A 102 12.46 6.72 2.09
N ASN A 103 13.30 6.15 1.23
CA ASN A 103 14.71 5.86 1.56
C ASN A 103 15.50 7.09 2.01
N ASN A 104 15.23 8.25 1.40
CA ASN A 104 15.93 9.51 1.68
C ASN A 104 15.02 10.56 2.35
N GLY A 105 13.83 10.16 2.78
CA GLY A 105 12.84 11.04 3.40
C GLY A 105 11.41 10.66 3.08
N GLU A 106 10.51 11.10 3.93
CA GLU A 106 9.06 10.89 3.78
C GLU A 106 8.47 11.81 2.71
N TYR A 107 8.69 11.49 1.43
CA TYR A 107 8.23 12.29 0.30
C TYR A 107 6.78 12.02 -0.10
N LEU A 108 6.16 10.96 0.44
CA LEU A 108 4.78 10.62 0.13
C LEU A 108 3.81 11.33 1.09
N ASP A 109 2.68 11.79 0.56
CA ASP A 109 1.57 12.30 1.34
C ASP A 109 0.95 11.13 2.11
N ILE A 110 1.10 11.20 3.42
CA ILE A 110 0.62 10.15 4.32
C ILE A 110 -0.90 9.96 4.23
N THR A 111 -1.66 11.01 3.94
CA THR A 111 -3.12 10.94 3.80
C THR A 111 -3.47 10.07 2.61
N VAL A 112 -2.87 10.38 1.46
CA VAL A 112 -3.07 9.65 0.20
C VAL A 112 -2.61 8.21 0.32
N LEU A 113 -1.45 7.98 0.97
CA LEU A 113 -0.92 6.64 1.21
C LEU A 113 -1.83 5.80 2.10
N VAL A 114 -2.32 6.37 3.21
CA VAL A 114 -3.26 5.70 4.12
C VAL A 114 -4.58 5.39 3.41
N GLU A 115 -5.14 6.36 2.69
CA GLU A 115 -6.39 6.18 1.95
C GLU A 115 -6.29 5.06 0.93
N HIS A 116 -5.17 4.98 0.20
CA HIS A 116 -4.95 3.91 -0.76
C HIS A 116 -4.84 2.53 -0.09
N ILE A 117 -4.08 2.42 1.00
CA ILE A 117 -3.99 1.17 1.76
C ILE A 117 -5.38 0.74 2.26
N LEU A 118 -6.14 1.67 2.83
CA LEU A 118 -7.50 1.42 3.31
C LEU A 118 -8.43 1.00 2.16
N TYR A 119 -8.33 1.62 1.00
CA TYR A 119 -9.08 1.23 -0.20
C TYR A 119 -8.82 -0.23 -0.57
N LEU A 120 -7.56 -0.65 -0.59
CA LEU A 120 -7.19 -2.03 -0.95
C LEU A 120 -7.66 -3.06 0.07
N VAL A 121 -7.47 -2.80 1.37
CA VAL A 121 -7.82 -3.78 2.43
C VAL A 121 -9.32 -3.84 2.73
N ARG A 122 -10.10 -2.85 2.28
CA ARG A 122 -11.57 -2.84 2.38
C ARG A 122 -12.24 -3.76 1.36
N ASP A 123 -11.62 -3.91 0.20
CA ASP A 123 -12.08 -4.76 -0.88
C ASP A 123 -11.54 -6.18 -0.72
N GLU A 124 -12.38 -7.21 -0.83
CA GLU A 124 -11.95 -8.61 -0.62
C GLU A 124 -10.86 -9.04 -1.61
N ILE A 125 -10.99 -8.62 -2.88
CA ILE A 125 -10.03 -8.95 -3.93
C ILE A 125 -8.77 -8.10 -3.78
N GLY A 126 -8.90 -6.82 -3.47
CA GLY A 126 -7.77 -5.96 -3.11
C GLY A 126 -6.96 -6.53 -1.94
N LEU A 127 -7.64 -7.02 -0.89
CA LEU A 127 -7.03 -7.67 0.27
C LEU A 127 -6.31 -8.96 -0.12
N LEU A 128 -6.91 -9.79 -0.98
CA LEU A 128 -6.31 -11.01 -1.49
C LEU A 128 -5.07 -10.74 -2.36
N CYS A 129 -5.09 -9.68 -3.16
CA CYS A 129 -3.99 -9.28 -4.03
C CYS A 129 -2.82 -8.64 -3.27
N TYR A 130 -3.12 -7.67 -2.40
CA TYR A 130 -2.12 -6.73 -1.88
C TYR A 130 -2.06 -6.67 -0.36
N GLY A 131 -2.89 -7.41 0.36
CA GLY A 131 -3.02 -7.23 1.80
C GLY A 131 -1.75 -7.56 2.59
N MET A 132 -0.93 -8.54 2.15
CA MET A 132 0.38 -8.80 2.76
C MET A 132 1.35 -7.63 2.58
N GLU A 133 1.37 -7.01 1.39
CA GLU A 133 2.19 -5.83 1.11
C GLU A 133 1.71 -4.62 1.92
N CYS A 134 0.39 -4.42 2.00
CA CYS A 134 -0.22 -3.42 2.86
C CYS A 134 0.21 -3.60 4.31
N CYS A 135 0.18 -4.82 4.84
CA CYS A 135 0.65 -5.10 6.20
C CYS A 135 2.13 -4.73 6.37
N MET A 136 2.99 -5.11 5.43
CA MET A 136 4.42 -4.79 5.50
C MET A 136 4.68 -3.28 5.42
N VAL A 137 3.98 -2.56 4.54
CA VAL A 137 4.11 -1.12 4.37
C VAL A 137 3.62 -0.39 5.62
N VAL A 138 2.45 -0.74 6.15
CA VAL A 138 1.97 -0.12 7.39
C VAL A 138 2.95 -0.39 8.53
N ASN A 139 3.38 -1.64 8.72
CA ASN A 139 4.25 -2.02 9.82
C ASN A 139 5.64 -1.35 9.76
N LYS A 140 6.28 -1.34 8.59
CA LYS A 140 7.67 -0.87 8.45
C LYS A 140 7.79 0.58 8.07
N GLU A 141 6.94 1.07 7.17
CA GLU A 141 7.10 2.40 6.57
C GLU A 141 6.30 3.44 7.35
N LEU A 142 5.02 3.17 7.62
CA LEU A 142 4.15 4.13 8.32
C LEU A 142 4.42 4.10 9.83
N LEU A 143 4.31 2.92 10.44
CA LEU A 143 4.53 2.75 11.87
C LEU A 143 6.02 2.75 12.24
N GLY A 144 6.94 2.55 11.30
CA GLY A 144 8.38 2.73 11.53
C GLY A 144 8.80 4.20 11.54
N SER A 145 8.21 5.06 10.69
CA SER A 145 8.53 6.50 10.66
C SER A 145 7.73 7.28 11.70
N TRP A 146 8.45 7.94 12.63
CA TRP A 146 7.81 8.82 13.60
C TRP A 146 7.06 9.98 12.95
N LYS A 147 7.55 10.51 11.82
CA LYS A 147 6.91 11.61 11.10
C LYS A 147 5.57 11.19 10.51
N TYR A 148 5.49 10.00 9.90
CA TYR A 148 4.22 9.47 9.43
C TYR A 148 3.28 9.17 10.59
N ARG A 149 3.75 8.50 11.65
CA ARG A 149 2.92 8.23 12.84
C ARG A 149 2.27 9.50 13.41
N CYS A 150 3.05 10.56 13.59
CA CYS A 150 2.55 11.82 14.15
C CYS A 150 1.57 12.57 13.22
N ARG A 151 1.62 12.33 11.91
CA ARG A 151 0.75 13.00 10.92
C ARG A 151 -0.50 12.21 10.58
N MET A 152 -0.57 10.93 10.95
CA MET A 152 -1.78 10.13 10.77
C MET A 152 -2.92 10.63 11.66
N THR A 153 -4.11 10.80 11.07
CA THR A 153 -5.29 11.27 11.80
C THR A 153 -5.84 10.18 12.74
N SER A 154 -6.57 10.58 13.79
CA SER A 154 -7.24 9.62 14.68
C SER A 154 -8.18 8.67 13.92
N LYS A 155 -8.82 9.15 12.85
CA LYS A 155 -9.65 8.31 11.97
C LYS A 155 -8.81 7.26 11.23
N SER A 156 -7.64 7.63 10.71
CA SER A 156 -6.71 6.71 10.05
C SER A 156 -6.30 5.55 10.97
N TRP A 157 -5.94 5.86 12.22
CA TRP A 157 -5.60 4.86 13.23
C TRP A 157 -6.77 3.92 13.54
N GLN A 158 -7.98 4.47 13.74
CA GLN A 158 -9.19 3.68 14.01
C GLN A 158 -9.57 2.79 12.82
N ASP A 159 -9.50 3.31 11.60
CA ASP A 159 -9.80 2.55 10.39
C ASP A 159 -8.77 1.42 10.21
N PHE A 160 -7.46 1.68 10.36
CA PHE A 160 -6.45 0.61 10.30
C PHE A 160 -6.67 -0.46 11.36
N LEU A 161 -6.93 -0.08 12.62
CA LEU A 161 -7.27 -1.04 13.67
C LEU A 161 -8.47 -1.88 13.26
N LYS A 162 -9.59 -1.25 12.88
CA LYS A 162 -10.80 -1.96 12.45
C LYS A 162 -10.54 -2.98 11.35
N TYR A 163 -9.86 -2.58 10.28
CA TYR A 163 -9.68 -3.44 9.10
C TYR A 163 -8.61 -4.53 9.32
N PHE A 164 -7.46 -4.23 9.92
CA PHE A 164 -6.45 -5.25 10.19
C PHE A 164 -6.85 -6.21 11.31
N CYS A 165 -7.64 -5.76 12.29
CA CYS A 165 -8.29 -6.66 13.26
C CYS A 165 -9.27 -7.62 12.60
N LYS A 166 -10.11 -7.13 11.68
CA LYS A 166 -11.01 -7.99 10.90
C LYS A 166 -10.22 -9.01 10.08
N CYS A 167 -9.07 -8.61 9.53
CA CYS A 167 -8.17 -9.50 8.80
C CYS A 167 -7.55 -10.55 9.73
N LEU A 168 -7.15 -10.20 10.95
CA LEU A 168 -6.62 -11.15 11.93
C LEU A 168 -7.66 -12.22 12.30
N LEU A 169 -8.92 -11.81 12.50
CA LEU A 169 -10.03 -12.71 12.85
C LEU A 169 -10.42 -13.66 11.71
N ASN A 170 -10.47 -13.15 10.48
CA ASN A 170 -10.94 -13.90 9.31
C ASN A 170 -9.78 -14.27 8.38
N SER A 171 -8.59 -14.50 8.95
CA SER A 171 -7.29 -14.61 8.27
C SER A 171 -7.39 -14.97 6.78
N PRO A 172 -7.20 -14.00 5.87
CA PRO A 172 -7.23 -14.27 4.45
C PRO A 172 -6.18 -15.32 4.10
N LYS A 173 -6.55 -16.27 3.23
CA LYS A 173 -5.61 -17.28 2.73
C LYS A 173 -4.37 -16.55 2.19
N LYS A 174 -3.19 -16.89 2.71
CA LYS A 174 -1.84 -16.35 2.39
C LYS A 174 -1.33 -15.16 3.20
N MET A 175 -2.06 -14.65 4.19
CA MET A 175 -1.48 -13.69 5.14
C MET A 175 -0.72 -14.40 6.27
N SER A 176 0.42 -13.83 6.68
CA SER A 176 1.11 -14.26 7.90
C SER A 176 0.35 -13.76 9.12
N LEU A 177 -0.13 -14.69 9.94
CA LEU A 177 -0.77 -14.38 11.22
C LEU A 177 0.17 -13.63 12.16
N ASP A 178 1.46 -13.99 12.18
CA ASP A 178 2.46 -13.31 13.01
C ASP A 178 2.63 -11.84 12.61
N LEU A 179 2.71 -11.55 11.30
CA LEU A 179 2.81 -10.18 10.81
C LEU A 179 1.53 -9.38 11.12
N LEU A 180 0.36 -9.98 10.94
CA LEU A 180 -0.92 -9.36 11.26
C LEU A 180 -1.04 -9.07 12.76
N ALA A 181 -0.70 -10.03 13.62
CA ALA A 181 -0.75 -9.88 15.06
C ALA A 181 0.22 -8.79 15.54
N ASN A 182 1.45 -8.77 15.03
CA ASN A 182 2.43 -7.73 15.34
C ASN A 182 1.95 -6.34 14.89
N LEU A 183 1.43 -6.24 13.66
CA LEU A 183 0.89 -4.99 13.12
C LEU A 183 -0.27 -4.47 13.99
N VAL A 184 -1.23 -5.36 14.32
CA VAL A 184 -2.37 -5.02 15.17
C VAL A 184 -1.89 -4.56 16.55
N GLN A 185 -0.92 -5.24 17.15
CA GLN A 185 -0.32 -4.83 18.43
C GLN A 185 0.31 -3.43 18.35
N GLN A 186 1.07 -3.12 17.30
CA GLN A 186 1.67 -1.79 17.12
C GLN A 186 0.63 -0.70 16.88
N LEU A 187 -0.40 -1.00 16.09
CA LEU A 187 -1.54 -0.10 15.89
C LEU A 187 -2.26 0.17 17.20
N PHE A 188 -2.42 -0.85 18.05
CA PHE A 188 -3.00 -0.70 19.39
C PHE A 188 -2.18 0.26 20.24
N ALA A 189 -0.88 0.01 20.35
CA ALA A 189 0.02 0.86 21.13
C ALA A 189 0.01 2.31 20.63
N GLY A 190 0.13 2.53 19.31
CA GLY A 190 0.15 3.87 18.73
C GLY A 190 -1.18 4.61 18.89
N ALA A 191 -2.31 3.92 18.74
CA ALA A 191 -3.61 4.58 18.72
C ALA A 191 -4.10 4.98 20.13
N VAL A 192 -3.64 4.33 21.19
CA VAL A 192 -3.85 4.81 22.58
C VAL A 192 -3.26 6.20 22.77
N HIS A 193 -2.09 6.48 22.17
CA HIS A 193 -1.42 7.77 22.27
C HIS A 193 -1.93 8.81 21.26
N HIS A 194 -2.25 8.40 20.03
CA HIS A 194 -2.48 9.33 18.92
C HIS A 194 -3.95 9.50 18.50
N ALA A 195 -4.85 8.58 18.88
CA ALA A 195 -6.20 8.54 18.33
C ALA A 195 -7.32 8.75 19.34
N ASN A 196 -6.99 9.05 20.61
CA ASN A 196 -7.93 9.23 21.72
C ASN A 196 -9.11 8.25 21.60
N ILE A 197 -8.79 6.98 21.35
CA ILE A 197 -9.78 6.01 20.89
C ILE A 197 -10.86 5.86 21.96
N ARG A 198 -12.12 5.96 21.53
CA ARG A 198 -13.28 5.69 22.38
C ARG A 198 -13.14 4.29 22.98
N LYS A 199 -13.05 4.22 24.30
CA LYS A 199 -12.93 2.97 25.09
C LYS A 199 -13.86 1.85 24.61
N GLY A 200 -15.06 2.20 24.14
CA GLY A 200 -16.04 1.25 23.59
C GLY A 200 -15.57 0.45 22.35
N LEU A 201 -14.74 1.03 21.47
CA LEU A 201 -14.23 0.31 20.29
C LEU A 201 -13.25 -0.80 20.70
N PHE A 202 -12.42 -0.53 21.72
CA PHE A 202 -11.50 -1.53 22.31
C PHE A 202 -12.28 -2.67 22.94
N PHE A 203 -13.27 -2.36 23.79
CA PHE A 203 -14.08 -3.38 24.46
C PHE A 203 -14.87 -4.24 23.46
N SER A 204 -15.46 -3.63 22.42
CA SER A 204 -16.15 -4.40 21.38
C SER A 204 -15.20 -5.32 20.61
N PHE A 205 -13.96 -4.90 20.39
CA PHE A 205 -12.96 -5.69 19.70
C PHE A 205 -12.49 -6.89 20.54
N PHE A 206 -12.06 -6.66 21.79
CA PHE A 206 -11.64 -7.75 22.66
C PHE A 206 -12.80 -8.71 22.92
N LYS A 207 -14.03 -8.20 23.06
CA LYS A 207 -15.23 -9.04 23.12
C LYS A 207 -15.35 -9.95 21.90
N GLN A 208 -15.28 -9.41 20.68
CA GLN A 208 -15.37 -10.22 19.45
C GLN A 208 -14.24 -11.24 19.33
N ILE A 209 -12.99 -10.85 19.68
CA ILE A 209 -11.86 -11.78 19.72
C ILE A 209 -12.14 -12.92 20.69
N ILE A 210 -12.47 -12.61 21.94
CA ILE A 210 -12.73 -13.60 22.99
C ILE A 210 -13.90 -14.52 22.59
N GLU A 211 -14.96 -13.97 21.99
CA GLU A 211 -16.10 -14.75 21.46
C GLU A 211 -15.72 -15.66 20.29
N THR A 212 -14.71 -15.30 19.49
CA THR A 212 -14.24 -16.14 18.37
C THR A 212 -13.34 -17.29 18.83
N PHE A 213 -12.72 -17.18 20.02
CA PHE A 213 -11.88 -18.22 20.62
C PHE A 213 -12.63 -19.14 21.59
N ARG A 214 -13.95 -18.98 21.72
CA ARG A 214 -14.82 -19.78 22.60
C ARG A 214 -15.65 -20.77 21.78
#